data_AF-A0A1J3HAF7-F1
#
_entry.id   AF-A0A1J3HAF7-F1
#
_cell.length_a   1.000
_cell.length_b   1.000
_cell.length_c   1.000
_cell.angle_alpha   90.00
_cell.angle_beta   90.00
_cell.angle_gamma   90.00
#
_symmetry.space_group_name_H-M   'P 1'
#
loop_
_entity.id
_entity.type
_entity.pdbx_description
1 polymer ?
#
loop_
_entity_poly.entity_id
_entity_poly.type
_entity_poly.pdbx_seq_one_letter_code
_entity_poly.pdbx_strand_id
1 'polypeptide(L)'
;SEISPDHKFLAYTMYDKDNDYFKLCVRNLNSGALCSKPHADRVSNIAWAKNGQALLYVVTDQKKRPFRIYCSKIGSTDEDVLLHEEVEGNVHVSIRHT
;
A
#
# COMPACT_ATOMS: atom_id res chain seq x y z
N SER A 1 -8.73 3.74 -3.20
CA SER A 1 -8.41 2.61 -4.08
C SER A 1 -7.85 3.15 -5.38
N GLU A 2 -7.11 2.33 -6.13
CA GLU A 2 -6.48 2.72 -7.40
C GLU A 2 -6.36 1.51 -8.33
N ILE A 3 -6.65 1.69 -9.61
CA ILE A 3 -6.51 0.66 -10.65
C ILE A 3 -5.09 0.74 -11.22
N SER A 4 -4.44 -0.40 -11.44
CA SER A 4 -3.10 -0.44 -12.04
C SER A 4 -3.10 0.17 -13.45
N PRO A 5 -1.99 0.78 -13.91
CA PRO A 5 -1.91 1.37 -15.26
C PRO A 5 -2.26 0.41 -16.39
N ASP A 6 -2.01 -0.90 -16.20
CA ASP A 6 -2.35 -1.95 -17.15
C ASP A 6 -3.74 -2.58 -16.93
N HIS A 7 -4.55 -2.00 -16.02
CA HIS A 7 -5.92 -2.41 -15.66
C HIS A 7 -6.07 -3.85 -15.15
N LYS A 8 -4.98 -4.53 -14.78
CA LYS A 8 -5.02 -5.91 -14.29
C LYS A 8 -5.31 -6.03 -12.80
N PHE A 9 -5.00 -5.00 -12.02
CA PHE A 9 -5.09 -5.06 -10.57
C PHE A 9 -5.84 -3.86 -9.99
N LEU A 10 -6.55 -4.09 -8.90
CA LEU A 10 -7.14 -3.05 -8.05
C LEU A 10 -6.46 -3.10 -6.68
N ALA A 11 -5.80 -2.03 -6.29
CA ALA A 11 -5.31 -1.83 -4.94
C ALA A 11 -6.33 -1.01 -4.14
N TYR A 12 -6.63 -1.44 -2.92
CA TYR A 12 -7.59 -0.76 -2.06
C TYR A 12 -7.28 -1.00 -0.60
N THR A 13 -7.81 -0.13 0.25
CA THR A 13 -7.76 -0.31 1.69
C THR A 13 -9.15 -0.61 2.23
N MET A 14 -9.22 -1.45 3.26
CA MET A 14 -10.44 -1.71 4.02
C MET A 14 -10.24 -1.36 5.48
N TYR A 15 -11.22 -0.70 6.07
CA TYR A 15 -11.20 -0.40 7.50
C TYR A 15 -11.50 -1.65 8.32
N ASP A 16 -10.58 -2.02 9.19
CA ASP A 16 -10.73 -3.06 10.20
C ASP A 16 -11.27 -2.42 11.48
N LYS A 17 -12.53 -2.73 11.82
CA LYS A 17 -13.22 -2.12 12.97
C LYS A 17 -12.64 -2.57 14.31
N ASP A 18 -12.19 -3.82 14.39
CA ASP A 18 -11.69 -4.40 15.63
C ASP A 18 -10.31 -3.84 15.98
N ASN A 19 -9.55 -3.45 14.95
CA ASN A 19 -8.19 -2.95 15.11
C ASN A 19 -8.00 -1.44 14.85
N ASP A 20 -9.05 -0.73 14.41
CA ASP A 20 -9.07 0.72 14.15
C ASP A 20 -7.95 1.19 13.18
N TYR A 21 -7.77 0.44 12.09
CA TYR A 21 -6.87 0.83 11.02
C TYR A 21 -7.31 0.30 9.65
N PHE A 22 -6.64 0.77 8.60
CA PHE A 22 -6.88 0.35 7.23
C PHE A 22 -5.89 -0.73 6.79
N LYS A 23 -6.42 -1.84 6.27
CA LYS A 23 -5.66 -2.96 5.68
C LYS A 23 -5.55 -2.81 4.18
N LEU A 24 -4.35 -2.97 3.63
CA LEU A 24 -4.11 -3.00 2.19
C LEU A 24 -4.46 -4.37 1.61
N CYS A 25 -5.20 -4.33 0.51
CA CYS A 25 -5.58 -5.47 -0.31
C CYS A 25 -5.29 -5.17 -1.78
N VAL A 26 -4.85 -6.18 -2.53
CA VAL A 26 -4.74 -6.13 -3.99
C VAL A 26 -5.53 -7.26 -4.61
N ARG A 27 -6.40 -6.93 -5.56
CA ARG A 27 -7.22 -7.90 -6.29
C ARG A 27 -6.82 -7.95 -7.75
N ASN A 28 -6.63 -9.15 -8.29
CA ASN A 28 -6.51 -9.36 -9.73
C ASN A 28 -7.90 -9.23 -10.37
N LEU A 29 -8.06 -8.31 -11.31
CA LEU A 29 -9.33 -8.00 -11.95
C LEU A 29 -9.71 -9.02 -13.04
N ASN A 30 -8.74 -9.74 -13.60
CA ASN A 30 -8.98 -10.78 -14.61
C ASN A 30 -9.52 -12.06 -13.97
N SER A 31 -8.92 -12.49 -12.85
CA SER A 31 -9.32 -13.73 -12.15
C SER A 31 -10.32 -13.51 -11.01
N GLY A 32 -10.44 -12.27 -10.52
CA GLY A 32 -11.20 -11.94 -9.31
C GLY A 32 -10.54 -12.41 -8.01
N ALA A 33 -9.34 -13.02 -8.07
CA ALA A 33 -8.65 -13.52 -6.88
C ALA A 33 -7.92 -12.38 -6.14
N LEU A 34 -7.80 -12.53 -4.82
CA LEU A 34 -6.95 -11.67 -4.00
C LEU A 34 -5.48 -12.09 -4.17
N CYS A 35 -4.60 -11.11 -4.36
CA CYS A 35 -3.16 -11.34 -4.38
C CYS A 35 -2.65 -11.56 -2.95
N SER A 36 -1.70 -12.48 -2.78
CA SER A 36 -1.03 -12.72 -1.49
C SER A 36 -0.13 -11.57 -1.05
N LYS A 37 0.50 -10.89 -2.00
CA LYS A 37 1.25 -9.63 -1.80
C LYS A 37 0.94 -8.61 -2.89
N PRO A 38 0.98 -7.30 -2.55
CA PRO A 38 1.22 -6.74 -1.22
C PRO A 38 0.02 -6.83 -0.27
N HIS A 39 0.34 -6.96 1.02
CA HIS A 39 -0.58 -6.88 2.14
C HIS A 39 0.11 -6.17 3.30
N ALA A 40 -0.55 -5.18 3.90
CA ALA A 40 -0.01 -4.41 5.00
C ALA A 40 -1.13 -3.80 5.85
N ASP A 41 -0.87 -3.65 7.15
CA ASP A 41 -1.75 -2.96 8.08
C ASP A 41 -1.44 -1.47 8.14
N ARG A 42 -2.36 -0.68 8.70
CA ARG A 42 -2.18 0.76 8.98
C ARG A 42 -1.85 1.60 7.74
N VAL A 43 -2.33 1.21 6.56
CA VAL A 43 -2.04 1.89 5.29
C VAL A 43 -2.96 3.08 5.06
N SER A 44 -2.39 4.28 4.89
CA SER A 44 -3.14 5.53 4.67
C SER A 44 -3.15 6.01 3.22
N ASN A 45 -2.23 5.55 2.38
CA ASN A 45 -2.10 5.98 0.99
C ASN A 45 -1.38 4.93 0.15
N ILE A 46 -1.70 4.88 -1.14
CA ILE A 46 -1.20 3.92 -2.12
C ILE A 46 -0.91 4.64 -3.44
N ALA A 47 0.03 4.10 -4.22
CA ALA A 47 0.29 4.52 -5.59
C ALA A 47 0.90 3.36 -6.39
N TRP A 48 0.48 3.17 -7.63
CA TRP A 48 1.11 2.19 -8.51
C TRP A 48 2.49 2.66 -8.99
N ALA A 49 3.39 1.72 -9.22
CA ALA A 49 4.71 1.97 -9.77
C ALA A 49 5.08 0.88 -10.78
N LYS A 50 6.18 1.09 -11.52
CA LYS A 50 6.73 0.10 -12.46
C LYS A 50 5.68 -0.47 -13.42
N ASN A 51 4.85 0.41 -14.00
CA ASN A 51 3.77 0.04 -14.93
C ASN A 51 2.79 -1.00 -14.36
N GLY A 52 2.46 -0.91 -13.07
CA GLY A 52 1.53 -1.82 -12.40
C GLY A 52 2.14 -3.08 -11.80
N GLN A 53 3.47 -3.25 -11.90
CA GLN A 53 4.16 -4.42 -11.34
C GLN A 53 4.57 -4.25 -9.87
N ALA A 54 4.55 -3.01 -9.36
CA ALA A 54 4.85 -2.70 -7.98
C ALA A 54 3.84 -1.72 -7.40
N LEU A 55 3.65 -1.79 -6.09
CA LEU A 55 2.81 -0.87 -5.33
C LEU A 55 3.66 -0.18 -4.27
N LEU A 56 3.54 1.14 -4.24
CA LEU A 56 4.03 1.98 -3.17
C LEU A 56 2.89 2.21 -2.17
N TYR A 57 3.19 2.16 -0.88
CA TYR A 57 2.17 2.41 0.14
C TYR A 57 2.75 3.09 1.38
N VAL A 58 1.92 3.88 2.04
CA VAL A 58 2.28 4.64 3.25
C VAL A 58 1.67 3.98 4.47
N VAL A 59 2.49 3.71 5.48
CA VAL A 59 2.08 3.14 6.78
C VAL A 59 2.08 4.23 7.85
N THR A 60 1.09 4.15 8.73
CA THR A 60 0.95 5.04 9.88
C THR A 60 1.54 4.45 11.16
N ASP A 61 1.99 5.32 12.07
CA ASP A 61 2.40 4.92 13.41
C ASP A 61 1.18 4.66 14.32
N GLN A 62 1.42 4.45 15.63
CA GLN A 62 0.35 4.22 16.60
C GLN A 62 -0.60 5.41 16.78
N LYS A 63 -0.14 6.63 16.49
CA LYS A 63 -0.93 7.87 16.56
C LYS A 63 -1.60 8.20 15.23
N LYS A 64 -1.65 7.24 14.29
CA LYS A 64 -2.22 7.39 12.94
C LYS A 64 -1.46 8.41 12.07
N ARG A 65 -0.22 8.76 12.43
CA ARG A 65 0.62 9.66 11.62
C ARG A 65 1.27 8.87 10.48
N PRO A 66 1.09 9.26 9.21
CA PRO A 66 1.78 8.64 8.08
C PRO A 66 3.28 8.96 8.11
N PHE A 67 4.14 7.94 8.20
CA PHE A 67 5.58 8.15 8.43
C PHE A 67 6.51 7.21 7.67
N ARG A 68 6.03 6.06 7.15
CA ARG A 68 6.86 5.13 6.38
C ARG A 68 6.30 4.89 5.00
N ILE A 69 7.19 4.84 4.01
CA ILE A 69 6.88 4.47 2.64
C ILE A 69 7.55 3.14 2.32
N TYR A 70 6.75 2.18 1.88
CA TYR A 70 7.21 0.88 1.43
C TYR A 70 6.94 0.67 -0.06
N CYS A 71 7.70 -0.24 -0.65
CA CYS A 71 7.53 -0.70 -2.02
C CYS A 71 7.48 -2.23 -2.05
N SER A 72 6.46 -2.77 -2.70
CA SER A 72 6.28 -4.21 -2.84
C SER A 72 5.95 -4.58 -4.28
N LYS A 73 6.47 -5.72 -4.72
CA LYS A 73 6.18 -6.27 -6.05
C LYS A 73 4.97 -7.19 -5.97
N ILE A 74 4.08 -7.11 -6.96
CA ILE A 74 2.89 -7.96 -7.00
C ILE A 74 3.30 -9.44 -7.07
N GLY A 75 2.77 -10.26 -6.15
CA GLY A 75 3.01 -11.70 -6.12
C GLY A 75 4.43 -12.13 -5.72
N SER A 76 5.29 -11.20 -5.27
CA SER A 76 6.62 -11.56 -4.77
C SER A 76 6.55 -12.29 -3.43
N THR A 77 7.54 -13.13 -3.15
CA THR A 77 7.80 -13.72 -1.83
C THR A 77 8.78 -12.89 -1.00
N ASP A 78 9.48 -11.94 -1.63
CA ASP A 78 10.46 -11.08 -0.96
C ASP A 78 9.80 -10.16 0.06
N GLU A 79 10.57 -9.70 1.04
CA GLU A 79 10.14 -8.66 1.96
C GLU A 79 9.90 -7.32 1.25
N ASP A 80 8.96 -6.55 1.78
CA ASP A 80 8.63 -5.23 1.25
C ASP A 80 9.77 -4.26 1.58
N VAL A 81 10.19 -3.47 0.60
CA VAL A 81 11.34 -2.58 0.73
C VAL A 81 10.90 -1.27 1.39
N LEU A 82 11.47 -0.94 2.55
CA LEU A 82 11.34 0.39 3.13
C LEU A 82 12.12 1.39 2.28
N LEU A 83 11.42 2.35 1.66
CA LEU A 83 12.04 3.39 0.85
C LEU A 83 12.36 4.64 1.66
N HIS A 84 11.50 4.98 2.62
CA HIS A 84 11.65 6.19 3.40
C HIS A 84 10.94 6.06 4.76
N GLU A 85 11.55 6.62 5.79
CA GLU A 85 11.01 6.74 7.15
C GLU A 85 11.22 8.16 7.65
N GLU A 86 10.15 8.79 8.11
CA GLU A 86 10.14 10.13 8.69
C GLU A 86 10.10 10.05 10.22
N VAL A 87 11.17 10.53 10.85
CA VAL A 87 11.39 10.46 12.29
C VAL A 87 10.81 11.66 13.03
N GLU A 88 10.64 12.80 12.35
CA GLU A 88 10.09 14.02 12.95
C GLU A 88 8.57 13.88 13.14
N GLY A 89 8.13 13.90 14.40
CA GLY A 89 6.74 13.58 14.76
C GLY A 89 5.69 14.58 14.25
N ASN A 90 6.09 15.74 13.76
CA ASN A 90 5.21 16.75 13.15
C ASN A 90 5.17 16.68 11.62
N VAL A 91 6.03 15.86 10.99
CA VAL A 91 6.08 15.70 9.54
C VAL A 91 5.24 14.49 9.11
N HIS A 92 4.52 14.66 8.00
CA HIS A 92 3.62 13.65 7.42
C HIS A 92 4.05 13.36 5.99
N VAL A 93 4.15 12.08 5.63
CA VAL A 93 4.55 11.66 4.28
C VAL A 93 3.35 11.16 3.48
N SER A 94 3.37 11.41 2.17
CA SER A 94 2.35 10.91 1.24
C SER A 94 2.99 10.63 -0.12
N ILE A 95 2.32 9.79 -0.90
CA ILE A 95 2.73 9.42 -2.25
C ILE A 95 1.61 9.80 -3.20
N ARG A 96 2.00 10.30 -4.36
CA ARG A 96 1.08 10.62 -5.44
C ARG A 96 1.65 10.08 -6.75
N HIS A 97 0.85 9.30 -7.45
CA HIS A 97 1.13 8.95 -8.84
C HIS A 97 0.88 10.18 -9.72
N THR A 98 1.85 10.54 -10.57
CA THR A 98 1.81 11.71 -11.49
C THR A 98 1.77 11.27 -12.93
#